data_AF-A0A956A771-F1
#
_entry.id   AF-A0A956A771-F1
#
_cell.length_a   1.000
_cell.length_b   1.000
_cell.length_c   1.000
_cell.angle_alpha   90.00
_cell.angle_beta   90.00
_cell.angle_gamma   90.00
#
_symmetry.space_group_name_H-M   'P 1'
#
loop_
_entity.id
_entity.type
_entity.pdbx_description
1 polymer ?
#
loop_
_entity_poly.entity_id
_entity_poly.type
_entity_poly.pdbx_seq_one_letter_code
_entity_poly.pdbx_strand_id
1 'polypeptide(L)'
;MDRRGFLRRVVGAAAGAGAAVMAAGAARAHVACQPFDAYGSQTCVAGLKSEVAGSFASATGGQHMSQWCWAACIEMVFRHHGYVVPQARIVKETFGDRVNLPSSGWQILGNLNREWVDDRGRRFVARGDVMSSSPVTAAQDLAADQPLILGTQGHAMVLTAVEYRRDQGGNGQIVSAIVRDPWPGRGRRTLDPSEWYGVAFLARIRVAPA
;
A
#
# COMPACT_ATOMS: atom_id res chain seq x y z
N MET A 1 -67.97 -1.76 -11.25
CA MET A 1 -68.35 -0.52 -10.53
C MET A 1 -67.98 -0.78 -9.07
N ASP A 2 -66.80 -0.33 -8.67
CA ASP A 2 -66.56 0.83 -7.77
C ASP A 2 -67.01 0.51 -6.33
N ARG A 3 -66.27 0.75 -5.24
CA ARG A 3 -64.91 1.23 -4.94
C ARG A 3 -64.92 1.49 -3.42
N ARG A 4 -63.73 1.50 -2.81
CA ARG A 4 -63.41 2.10 -1.49
C ARG A 4 -63.94 1.30 -0.29
N GLY A 5 -63.22 1.16 0.81
CA GLY A 5 -61.96 1.71 1.27
C GLY A 5 -61.74 1.09 2.67
N PHE A 6 -60.54 0.69 3.05
CA PHE A 6 -59.39 1.54 3.38
C PHE A 6 -59.14 1.42 4.89
N LEU A 7 -58.06 0.71 5.22
CA LEU A 7 -57.25 0.86 6.44
C LEU A 7 -57.92 0.40 7.74
N ARG A 8 -57.27 -0.14 8.78
CA ARG A 8 -55.88 -0.27 9.29
C ARG A 8 -56.12 -1.05 10.63
N ARG A 9 -55.24 -1.77 11.29
CA ARG A 9 -53.78 -1.68 11.47
C ARG A 9 -53.34 -2.91 12.28
N VAL A 10 -52.22 -3.49 11.84
CA VAL A 10 -51.02 -3.83 12.62
C VAL A 10 -51.16 -4.79 13.80
N VAL A 11 -50.80 -6.05 13.55
CA VAL A 11 -50.18 -6.95 14.51
C VAL A 11 -48.68 -6.92 14.25
N GLY A 12 -47.91 -6.59 15.28
CA GLY A 12 -46.46 -6.72 15.28
C GLY A 12 -46.04 -8.15 15.59
N ALA A 13 -44.99 -8.61 14.91
CA ALA A 13 -44.05 -9.60 15.43
C ALA A 13 -42.74 -9.44 14.68
N ALA A 14 -41.71 -9.04 15.42
CA ALA A 14 -40.34 -8.88 14.95
C ALA A 14 -39.75 -10.26 14.58
N ALA A 15 -39.21 -10.39 13.36
CA ALA A 15 -38.38 -11.51 12.96
C ALA A 15 -36.96 -11.00 12.71
N GLY A 16 -36.01 -11.63 13.40
CA GLY A 16 -34.64 -11.22 13.62
C GLY A 16 -33.84 -10.80 12.38
N ALA A 17 -33.11 -9.70 12.56
CA ALA A 17 -32.00 -9.31 11.73
C ALA A 17 -30.86 -10.33 11.84
N GLY A 18 -30.68 -11.15 10.81
CA GLY A 18 -29.44 -11.89 10.58
C GLY A 18 -28.40 -10.97 9.97
N ALA A 19 -27.75 -10.14 10.79
CA ALA A 19 -26.55 -9.43 10.35
C ALA A 19 -25.40 -10.44 10.24
N ALA A 20 -25.11 -10.87 9.01
CA ALA A 20 -23.85 -11.55 8.71
C ALA A 20 -22.71 -10.55 9.00
N VAL A 21 -22.04 -10.71 10.14
CA VAL A 21 -20.77 -10.06 10.41
C VAL A 21 -19.78 -10.61 9.40
N MET A 22 -19.57 -9.87 8.32
CA MET A 22 -18.49 -10.13 7.36
C MET A 22 -17.19 -10.20 8.15
N ALA A 23 -16.51 -11.34 8.03
CA ALA A 23 -15.29 -11.69 8.74
C ALA A 23 -14.30 -10.52 8.77
N ALA A 24 -13.75 -10.23 9.95
CA ALA A 24 -12.54 -9.44 10.07
C ALA A 24 -11.49 -10.07 9.15
N GLY A 25 -11.16 -9.40 8.05
CA GLY A 25 -10.11 -9.86 7.15
C GLY A 25 -8.86 -10.12 7.98
N ALA A 26 -8.28 -11.32 7.84
CA ALA A 26 -7.05 -11.67 8.54
C ALA A 26 -6.04 -10.54 8.37
N ALA A 27 -5.44 -10.07 9.47
CA ALA A 27 -4.40 -9.04 9.42
C ALA A 27 -3.34 -9.46 8.38
N ARG A 28 -3.25 -8.66 7.32
CA ARG A 28 -2.31 -8.84 6.20
C ARG A 28 -0.93 -8.28 6.54
N ALA A 29 -0.89 -7.35 7.49
CA ALA A 29 0.30 -6.94 8.20
C ALA A 29 0.60 -7.85 9.40
N HIS A 30 1.89 -7.97 9.71
CA HIS A 30 2.42 -8.73 10.81
C HIS A 30 3.55 -7.95 11.48
N VAL A 31 3.54 -7.92 12.80
CA VAL A 31 4.67 -7.48 13.61
C VAL A 31 5.15 -8.67 14.43
N ALA A 32 6.42 -9.03 14.28
CA ALA A 32 7.09 -10.06 15.07
C ALA A 32 8.30 -9.44 15.76
N CYS A 33 8.41 -9.61 17.08
CA CYS A 33 9.56 -9.16 17.84
C CYS A 33 10.17 -10.35 18.58
N GLN A 34 11.50 -10.40 18.59
CA GLN A 34 12.24 -11.30 19.48
C GLN A 34 12.09 -10.82 20.94
N PRO A 35 12.41 -11.63 21.95
CA PRO A 35 12.58 -11.13 23.32
C PRO A 35 13.64 -10.01 23.39
N PHE A 36 13.57 -9.19 24.44
CA PHE A 36 14.66 -8.26 24.72
C PHE A 36 15.94 -9.03 25.06
N ASP A 37 17.07 -8.57 24.53
CA ASP A 37 18.39 -9.08 24.85
C ASP A 37 18.89 -8.57 26.21
N ALA A 38 20.05 -9.08 26.64
CA ALA A 38 20.68 -8.71 27.91
C ALA A 38 21.06 -7.21 28.01
N TYR A 39 21.09 -6.49 26.87
CA TYR A 39 21.38 -5.06 26.79
C TYR A 39 20.12 -4.20 26.72
N GLY A 40 18.93 -4.81 26.86
CA GLY A 40 17.66 -4.10 26.79
C GLY A 40 17.26 -3.69 25.37
N SER A 41 17.80 -4.34 24.35
CA SER A 41 17.45 -4.13 22.95
C SER A 41 16.57 -5.25 22.40
N GLN A 42 15.71 -4.92 21.44
CA GLN A 42 14.77 -5.85 20.81
C GLN A 42 14.77 -5.66 19.30
N THR A 43 14.94 -6.75 18.56
CA THR A 43 14.76 -6.77 17.11
C THR A 43 13.33 -7.15 16.76
N CYS A 44 12.71 -6.35 15.89
CA CYS A 44 11.36 -6.51 15.40
C CYS A 44 11.32 -6.45 13.88
N VAL A 45 10.37 -7.15 13.28
CA VAL A 45 9.99 -7.03 11.87
C VAL A 45 8.56 -6.52 11.81
N ALA A 46 8.33 -5.44 11.07
CA ALA A 46 7.00 -4.95 10.74
C ALA A 46 6.82 -4.96 9.22
N GLY A 47 5.76 -5.58 8.73
CA GLY A 47 5.58 -5.76 7.29
C GLY A 47 4.31 -6.48 6.89
N LEU A 48 4.04 -6.46 5.59
CA LEU A 48 3.02 -7.28 4.98
C LEU A 48 3.51 -8.74 4.96
N LYS A 49 2.59 -9.69 5.14
CA LYS A 49 2.87 -11.11 4.89
C LYS A 49 3.44 -11.28 3.48
N SER A 50 4.50 -12.07 3.36
CA SER A 50 5.23 -12.21 2.09
C SER A 50 4.33 -12.69 0.94
N GLU A 51 3.33 -13.53 1.24
CA GLU A 51 2.33 -14.02 0.29
C GLU A 51 1.43 -12.89 -0.23
N VAL A 52 0.94 -12.02 0.66
CA VAL A 52 0.13 -10.85 0.28
C VAL A 52 0.96 -9.91 -0.59
N ALA A 53 2.17 -9.58 -0.13
CA ALA A 53 3.09 -8.73 -0.88
C ALA A 53 3.52 -9.35 -2.23
N GLY A 54 3.66 -10.67 -2.29
CA GLY A 54 3.91 -11.41 -3.52
C GLY A 54 2.73 -11.33 -4.48
N SER A 55 1.50 -11.49 -3.99
CA SER A 55 0.30 -11.54 -4.83
C SER A 55 0.09 -10.28 -5.67
N PHE A 56 0.15 -9.09 -5.07
CA PHE A 56 -0.01 -7.85 -5.83
C PHE A 56 1.21 -7.53 -6.72
N ALA A 57 2.44 -7.87 -6.28
CA ALA A 57 3.64 -7.64 -7.07
C ALA A 57 3.66 -8.52 -8.34
N SER A 58 3.33 -9.81 -8.20
CA SER A 58 3.19 -10.73 -9.33
C SER A 58 2.04 -10.33 -10.25
N ALA A 59 0.91 -9.85 -9.71
CA ALA A 59 -0.21 -9.38 -10.50
C ALA A 59 0.08 -8.11 -11.31
N THR A 60 1.04 -7.28 -10.87
CA THR A 60 1.54 -6.13 -11.65
C THR A 60 2.45 -6.55 -12.81
N GLY A 61 3.17 -7.68 -12.69
CA GLY A 61 4.04 -8.18 -13.76
C GLY A 61 5.36 -7.40 -13.96
N GLY A 62 5.77 -6.59 -12.97
CA GLY A 62 6.95 -5.72 -13.07
C GLY A 62 6.72 -4.45 -13.91
N GLN A 63 7.77 -3.66 -14.14
CA GLN A 63 7.68 -2.49 -15.01
C GLN A 63 7.65 -2.89 -16.48
N HIS A 64 6.68 -2.36 -17.23
CA HIS A 64 6.51 -2.68 -18.64
C HIS A 64 7.45 -1.91 -19.57
N MET A 65 8.02 -0.79 -19.10
CA MET A 65 8.99 0.03 -19.83
C MET A 65 10.13 0.44 -18.91
N SER A 66 11.29 0.77 -19.47
CA SER A 66 12.52 1.04 -18.70
C SER A 66 12.43 2.21 -17.72
N GLN A 67 11.53 3.18 -17.95
CA GLN A 67 11.33 4.34 -17.09
C GLN A 67 10.06 4.28 -16.23
N TRP A 68 9.35 3.14 -16.22
CA TRP A 68 8.03 3.01 -15.58
C TRP A 68 8.07 2.36 -14.19
N CYS A 69 9.23 2.30 -13.53
CA CYS A 69 9.34 1.80 -12.17
C CYS A 69 8.36 2.51 -11.21
N TRP A 70 8.20 3.82 -11.36
CA TRP A 70 7.26 4.62 -10.58
C TRP A 70 5.79 4.23 -10.82
N ALA A 71 5.39 4.05 -12.08
CA ALA A 71 4.02 3.66 -12.44
C ALA A 71 3.71 2.24 -11.97
N ALA A 72 4.68 1.33 -12.05
CA ALA A 72 4.57 -0.03 -11.55
C ALA A 72 4.38 -0.06 -10.02
N CYS A 73 5.07 0.83 -9.30
CA CYS A 73 4.89 0.99 -7.85
C CYS A 73 3.48 1.47 -7.49
N ILE A 74 2.96 2.46 -8.20
CA ILE A 74 1.58 2.95 -8.00
C ILE A 74 0.58 1.84 -8.30
N GLU A 75 0.74 1.11 -9.42
CA GLU A 75 -0.11 -0.03 -9.76
C GLU A 75 -0.08 -1.12 -8.67
N MET A 76 1.11 -1.48 -8.17
CA MET A 76 1.26 -2.45 -7.07
C MET A 76 0.47 -2.03 -5.83
N VAL A 77 0.61 -0.78 -5.40
CA VAL A 77 -0.11 -0.27 -4.23
C VAL A 77 -1.62 -0.26 -4.46
N PHE A 78 -2.09 0.18 -5.63
CA PHE A 78 -3.53 0.13 -5.93
C PHE A 78 -4.06 -1.31 -5.93
N ARG A 79 -3.31 -2.26 -6.49
CA ARG A 79 -3.66 -3.69 -6.46
C ARG A 79 -3.71 -4.27 -5.05
N HIS A 80 -2.81 -3.86 -4.17
CA HIS A 80 -2.87 -4.22 -2.73
C HIS A 80 -4.20 -3.78 -2.10
N HIS A 81 -4.67 -2.58 -2.42
CA HIS A 81 -5.99 -2.07 -2.01
C HIS A 81 -7.15 -2.60 -2.86
N GLY A 82 -6.89 -3.53 -3.77
CA GLY A 82 -7.87 -4.23 -4.58
C GLY A 82 -8.27 -3.52 -5.87
N TYR A 83 -7.74 -2.33 -6.18
CA TYR A 83 -8.03 -1.55 -7.39
C TYR A 83 -7.05 -1.87 -8.52
N VAL A 84 -7.54 -1.87 -9.76
CA VAL A 84 -6.71 -2.15 -10.94
C VAL A 84 -6.64 -0.91 -11.82
N VAL A 85 -5.46 -0.29 -11.84
CA VAL A 85 -5.11 0.82 -12.73
C VAL A 85 -3.77 0.44 -13.38
N PRO A 86 -3.76 0.05 -14.66
CA PRO A 86 -2.54 -0.40 -15.32
C PRO A 86 -1.49 0.72 -15.44
N GLN A 87 -0.21 0.38 -15.38
CA GLN A 87 0.92 1.29 -15.63
C GLN A 87 0.71 2.24 -16.82
N ALA A 88 0.31 1.71 -17.98
CA ALA A 88 0.12 2.50 -19.18
C ALA A 88 -0.98 3.57 -19.02
N ARG A 89 -1.98 3.32 -18.18
CA ARG A 89 -3.02 4.30 -17.84
C ARG A 89 -2.49 5.34 -16.87
N ILE A 90 -1.75 4.93 -15.85
CA ILE A 90 -1.07 5.84 -14.91
C ILE A 90 -0.16 6.82 -15.67
N VAL A 91 0.65 6.31 -16.61
CA VAL A 91 1.54 7.11 -17.45
C VAL A 91 0.75 8.07 -18.34
N LYS A 92 -0.27 7.57 -19.05
CA LYS A 92 -1.12 8.40 -19.92
C LYS A 92 -1.81 9.53 -19.15
N GLU A 93 -2.34 9.25 -17.97
CA GLU A 93 -3.01 10.26 -17.14
C GLU A 93 -2.02 11.25 -16.50
N THR A 94 -0.73 10.90 -16.42
CA THR A 94 0.34 11.79 -15.93
C THR A 94 0.88 12.71 -17.01
N PHE A 95 1.11 12.19 -18.22
CA PHE A 95 1.82 12.89 -19.30
C PHE A 95 0.93 13.29 -20.49
N GLY A 96 -0.33 12.86 -20.50
CA GLY A 96 -1.24 13.00 -21.64
C GLY A 96 -1.11 11.88 -22.67
N ASP A 97 -0.01 11.11 -22.66
CA ASP A 97 0.25 10.00 -23.59
C ASP A 97 1.08 8.86 -22.96
N ARG A 98 1.14 7.71 -23.61
CA ARG A 98 1.89 6.51 -23.19
C ARG A 98 3.37 6.63 -23.55
N VAL A 99 4.10 7.46 -22.83
CA VAL A 99 5.52 7.75 -23.07
C VAL A 99 6.46 7.05 -22.09
N ASN A 100 7.63 6.63 -22.53
CA ASN A 100 8.66 6.00 -21.69
C ASN A 100 9.52 7.06 -20.97
N LEU A 101 8.91 7.81 -20.05
CA LEU A 101 9.57 8.88 -19.29
C LEU A 101 9.64 8.57 -17.78
N PRO A 102 10.72 9.00 -17.10
CA PRO A 102 10.81 8.93 -15.65
C PRO A 102 9.81 9.90 -15.01
N SER A 103 9.55 9.69 -13.72
CA SER A 103 8.71 10.59 -12.91
C SER A 103 9.51 11.18 -11.75
N SER A 104 9.20 12.41 -11.40
CA SER A 104 9.62 13.05 -10.15
C SER A 104 8.75 12.61 -8.96
N GLY A 105 9.23 12.83 -7.74
CA GLY A 105 8.44 12.61 -6.52
C GLY A 105 7.14 13.42 -6.52
N TRP A 106 7.14 14.65 -7.04
CA TRP A 106 5.93 15.47 -7.18
C TRP A 106 4.88 14.85 -8.10
N GLN A 107 5.30 14.30 -9.23
CA GLN A 107 4.38 13.60 -10.15
C GLN A 107 3.85 12.30 -9.55
N ILE A 108 4.69 11.56 -8.79
CA ILE A 108 4.23 10.39 -8.03
C ILE A 108 3.16 10.82 -7.01
N LEU A 109 3.41 11.87 -6.23
CA LEU A 109 2.43 12.41 -5.28
C LEU A 109 1.16 12.93 -5.97
N GLY A 110 1.27 13.56 -7.14
CA GLY A 110 0.10 14.00 -7.90
C GLY A 110 -0.81 12.82 -8.28
N ASN A 111 -0.22 11.69 -8.69
CA ASN A 111 -0.97 10.45 -8.91
C ASN A 111 -1.54 9.85 -7.63
N LEU A 112 -0.87 10.05 -6.50
CA LEU A 112 -1.29 9.58 -5.18
C LEU A 112 -2.21 10.55 -4.42
N ASN A 113 -2.56 11.71 -4.98
CA ASN A 113 -3.39 12.73 -4.33
C ASN A 113 -4.54 13.18 -5.24
N ARG A 114 -5.32 12.20 -5.69
CA ARG A 114 -6.48 12.43 -6.56
C ARG A 114 -7.44 11.25 -6.54
N GLU A 115 -8.60 11.47 -7.15
CA GLU A 115 -9.54 10.40 -7.44
C GLU A 115 -9.10 9.57 -8.64
N TRP A 116 -9.46 8.30 -8.61
CA TRP A 116 -9.27 7.34 -9.69
C TRP A 116 -10.55 6.56 -9.91
N VAL A 117 -10.73 6.10 -11.15
CA VAL A 117 -11.69 5.04 -11.50
C VAL A 117 -10.87 3.84 -11.91
N ASP A 118 -11.06 2.69 -11.28
CA ASP A 118 -10.37 1.46 -11.67
C ASP A 118 -10.96 0.85 -12.95
N ASP A 119 -10.29 -0.15 -13.54
CA ASP A 119 -10.76 -0.79 -14.78
C ASP A 119 -12.09 -1.58 -14.60
N ARG A 120 -12.57 -1.71 -13.35
CA ARG A 120 -13.87 -2.31 -13.01
C ARG A 120 -14.94 -1.24 -12.75
N GLY A 121 -14.66 0.03 -13.02
CA GLY A 121 -15.57 1.15 -12.82
C GLY A 121 -15.71 1.62 -11.36
N ARG A 122 -14.90 1.12 -10.43
CA ARG A 122 -14.98 1.54 -9.01
C ARG A 122 -14.16 2.80 -8.80
N ARG A 123 -14.76 3.77 -8.12
CA ARG A 123 -14.11 5.03 -7.75
C ARG A 123 -13.38 4.88 -6.41
N PHE A 124 -12.20 5.48 -6.32
CA PHE A 124 -11.43 5.54 -5.09
C PHE A 124 -10.60 6.82 -5.03
N VAL A 125 -10.23 7.23 -3.82
CA VAL A 125 -9.32 8.35 -3.58
C VAL A 125 -8.00 7.79 -3.07
N ALA A 126 -6.91 8.17 -3.72
CA ALA A 126 -5.58 8.01 -3.17
C ALA A 126 -5.19 9.29 -2.44
N ARG A 127 -4.57 9.16 -1.27
CA ARG A 127 -3.90 10.24 -0.55
C ARG A 127 -2.48 9.81 -0.23
N GLY A 128 -1.53 10.68 -0.54
CA GLY A 128 -0.12 10.42 -0.32
C GLY A 128 0.59 11.62 0.29
N ASP A 129 1.43 11.36 1.27
CA ASP A 129 2.27 12.36 1.91
C ASP A 129 3.72 11.90 1.94
N VAL A 130 4.65 12.86 1.79
CA VAL A 130 6.07 12.58 1.94
C VAL A 130 6.36 12.53 3.43
N MET A 131 6.86 11.39 3.87
CA MET A 131 7.28 11.21 5.24
C MET A 131 8.71 11.71 5.43
N SER A 132 9.00 12.26 6.62
CA SER A 132 10.37 12.17 7.12
C SER A 132 10.74 10.69 7.19
N SER A 133 11.95 10.32 6.82
CA SER A 133 12.46 8.94 6.74
C SER A 133 12.58 8.24 8.11
N SER A 134 11.72 8.57 9.08
CA SER A 134 11.72 7.99 10.41
C SER A 134 11.47 6.48 10.35
N PRO A 135 12.40 5.67 10.86
CA PRO A 135 12.25 4.22 11.02
C PRO A 135 10.92 3.80 11.67
N VAL A 136 10.52 4.54 12.70
CA VAL A 136 9.36 4.22 13.54
C VAL A 136 8.07 4.40 12.77
N THR A 137 7.96 5.47 11.97
CA THR A 137 6.73 5.73 11.21
C THR A 137 6.57 4.73 10.08
N ALA A 138 7.66 4.39 9.38
CA ALA A 138 7.63 3.35 8.34
C ALA A 138 7.18 1.98 8.91
N ALA A 139 7.72 1.59 10.06
CA ALA A 139 7.31 0.37 10.75
C ALA A 139 5.83 0.39 11.16
N GLN A 140 5.32 1.53 11.65
CA GLN A 140 3.91 1.70 12.01
C GLN A 140 2.97 1.59 10.81
N ASP A 141 3.32 2.20 9.67
CA ASP A 141 2.54 2.09 8.44
C ASP A 141 2.47 0.65 7.93
N LEU A 142 3.62 -0.02 7.92
CA LEU A 142 3.72 -1.42 7.50
C LEU A 142 2.95 -2.34 8.45
N ALA A 143 2.97 -2.07 9.75
CA ALA A 143 2.16 -2.77 10.75
C ALA A 143 0.64 -2.54 10.55
N ALA A 144 0.25 -1.44 9.90
CA ALA A 144 -1.13 -1.09 9.57
C ALA A 144 -1.57 -1.56 8.16
N ASP A 145 -0.81 -2.47 7.53
CA ASP A 145 -1.06 -3.01 6.19
C ASP A 145 -0.97 -1.93 5.09
N GLN A 146 -0.10 -0.94 5.29
CA GLN A 146 0.11 0.17 4.36
C GLN A 146 1.52 0.06 3.76
N PRO A 147 1.66 -0.47 2.54
CA PRO A 147 2.95 -0.43 1.84
C PRO A 147 3.32 1.01 1.49
N LEU A 148 4.62 1.28 1.39
CA LEU A 148 5.15 2.61 1.10
C LEU A 148 5.85 2.59 -0.26
N ILE A 149 5.86 3.72 -0.98
CA ILE A 149 6.69 3.86 -2.18
C ILE A 149 7.96 4.60 -1.78
N LEU A 150 9.11 4.02 -2.10
CA LEU A 150 10.41 4.64 -1.87
C LEU A 150 11.10 4.90 -3.21
N GLY A 151 11.84 6.02 -3.27
CA GLY A 151 12.66 6.41 -4.41
C GLY A 151 14.11 6.60 -3.98
N THR A 152 15.03 5.94 -4.67
CA THR A 152 16.47 5.99 -4.40
C THR A 152 17.24 5.79 -5.70
N GLN A 153 18.31 6.54 -5.90
CA GLN A 153 19.21 6.42 -7.07
C GLN A 153 18.48 6.41 -8.44
N GLY A 154 17.40 7.18 -8.58
CA GLY A 154 16.61 7.24 -9.81
C GLY A 154 15.66 6.05 -10.04
N HIS A 155 15.48 5.17 -9.05
CA HIS A 155 14.61 4.00 -9.11
C HIS A 155 13.54 4.03 -8.02
N ALA A 156 12.32 3.60 -8.35
CA ALA A 156 11.20 3.53 -7.42
C ALA A 156 10.87 2.06 -7.10
N MET A 157 10.61 1.78 -5.82
CA MET A 157 10.27 0.46 -5.31
C MET A 157 9.18 0.53 -4.25
N VAL A 158 8.51 -0.59 -3.99
CA VAL A 158 7.50 -0.67 -2.91
C VAL A 158 8.11 -1.29 -1.67
N LEU A 159 8.20 -0.53 -0.57
CA LEU A 159 8.59 -1.04 0.74
C LEU A 159 7.45 -1.89 1.32
N THR A 160 7.75 -3.13 1.70
CA THR A 160 6.76 -4.10 2.18
C THR A 160 7.07 -4.70 3.54
N ALA A 161 8.30 -4.59 4.02
CA ALA A 161 8.64 -4.86 5.41
C ALA A 161 9.90 -4.09 5.81
N VAL A 162 10.05 -3.85 7.10
CA VAL A 162 11.28 -3.37 7.71
C VAL A 162 11.62 -4.22 8.92
N GLU A 163 12.90 -4.49 9.10
CA GLU A 163 13.47 -4.95 10.34
C GLU A 163 14.05 -3.74 11.08
N TYR A 164 13.77 -3.63 12.37
CA TYR A 164 14.25 -2.54 13.19
C TYR A 164 14.65 -3.05 14.57
N ARG A 165 15.63 -2.38 15.16
CA ARG A 165 16.07 -2.62 16.52
C ARG A 165 15.63 -1.45 17.40
N ARG A 166 15.00 -1.73 18.54
CA ARG A 166 14.54 -0.72 19.51
C ARG A 166 15.06 -0.99 20.92
N ASP A 167 15.12 0.04 21.74
CA ASP A 167 15.34 -0.06 23.19
C ASP A 167 14.00 -0.18 23.95
N GLN A 168 14.07 -0.32 25.28
CA GLN A 168 12.88 -0.34 26.15
C GLN A 168 12.09 0.98 26.15
N GLY A 169 12.76 2.11 25.83
CA GLY A 169 12.13 3.43 25.67
C GLY A 169 11.41 3.63 24.34
N GLY A 170 11.51 2.67 23.42
CA GLY A 170 10.90 2.73 22.09
C GLY A 170 11.73 3.47 21.05
N ASN A 171 12.94 3.95 21.40
CA ASN A 171 13.85 4.51 20.41
C ASN A 171 14.39 3.37 19.54
N GLY A 172 14.38 3.56 18.23
CA GLY A 172 14.83 2.50 17.33
C GLY A 172 15.36 2.98 15.99
N GLN A 173 16.01 2.05 15.31
CA GLN A 173 16.66 2.25 14.03
C GLN A 173 16.30 1.10 13.09
N ILE A 174 16.10 1.40 11.80
CA ILE A 174 15.96 0.35 10.78
C ILE A 174 17.30 -0.36 10.63
N VAL A 175 17.23 -1.70 10.60
CA VAL A 175 18.35 -2.60 10.34
C VAL A 175 18.31 -3.07 8.89
N SER A 176 17.12 -3.40 8.37
CA SER A 176 16.95 -3.84 7.00
C SER A 176 15.57 -3.45 6.46
N ALA A 177 15.45 -3.32 5.14
CA ALA A 177 14.21 -2.97 4.46
C ALA A 177 13.96 -3.96 3.31
N ILE A 178 12.76 -4.56 3.24
CA ILE A 178 12.37 -5.50 2.20
C ILE A 178 11.45 -4.81 1.22
N VAL A 179 11.87 -4.78 -0.04
CA VAL A 179 11.16 -4.14 -1.14
C VAL A 179 10.60 -5.13 -2.16
N ARG A 180 9.63 -4.67 -2.93
CA ARG A 180 9.22 -5.24 -4.22
C ARG A 180 9.74 -4.30 -5.30
N ASP A 181 10.78 -4.76 -5.97
CA ASP A 181 11.44 -4.07 -7.06
C ASP A 181 10.71 -4.41 -8.37
N PRO A 182 10.12 -3.42 -9.06
CA PRO A 182 9.41 -3.66 -10.31
C PRO A 182 10.34 -4.02 -11.47
N TRP A 183 11.65 -3.85 -11.35
CA TRP A 183 12.58 -4.18 -12.43
C TRP A 183 12.47 -5.67 -12.81
N PRO A 184 12.39 -6.01 -14.12
CA PRO A 184 12.21 -7.39 -14.54
C PRO A 184 13.28 -8.32 -13.95
N GLY A 185 12.83 -9.40 -13.31
CA GLY A 185 13.70 -10.41 -12.68
C GLY A 185 14.23 -10.08 -11.28
N ARG A 186 13.95 -8.89 -10.71
CA ARG A 186 14.39 -8.54 -9.34
C ARG A 186 13.38 -8.93 -8.27
N GLY A 187 12.16 -8.37 -8.34
CA GLY A 187 11.07 -8.74 -7.42
C GLY A 187 11.40 -8.47 -5.94
N ARG A 188 11.19 -9.47 -5.08
CA ARG A 188 11.43 -9.33 -3.64
C ARG A 188 12.93 -9.33 -3.34
N ARG A 189 13.42 -8.30 -2.67
CA ARG A 189 14.79 -8.24 -2.19
C ARG A 189 14.94 -7.35 -0.97
N THR A 190 16.06 -7.49 -0.28
CA THR A 190 16.51 -6.51 0.72
C THR A 190 17.09 -5.30 0.00
N LEU A 191 16.85 -4.11 0.53
CA LEU A 191 17.44 -2.86 0.05
C LEU A 191 18.93 -2.85 0.42
N ASP A 192 19.79 -2.52 -0.53
CA ASP A 192 21.23 -2.47 -0.27
C ASP A 192 21.60 -1.20 0.52
N PRO A 193 22.73 -1.17 1.25
CA PRO A 193 23.10 -0.02 2.06
C PRO A 193 23.17 1.31 1.28
N SER A 194 23.71 1.31 0.05
CA SER A 194 23.78 2.51 -0.79
C SER A 194 22.39 3.02 -1.18
N GLU A 195 21.44 2.12 -1.42
CA GLU A 195 20.06 2.46 -1.71
C GLU A 195 19.35 3.02 -0.48
N TRP A 196 19.62 2.45 0.70
CA TRP A 196 19.10 2.93 1.97
C TRP A 196 19.56 4.35 2.30
N TYR A 197 20.86 4.63 2.22
CA TYR A 197 21.40 5.97 2.46
C TYR A 197 21.02 6.96 1.35
N GLY A 198 20.72 6.47 0.15
CA GLY A 198 20.29 7.24 -1.00
C GLY A 198 18.78 7.49 -1.10
N VAL A 199 17.98 7.06 -0.12
CA VAL A 199 16.53 7.31 -0.12
C VAL A 199 16.26 8.82 -0.11
N ALA A 200 15.76 9.31 -1.23
CA ALA A 200 15.42 10.72 -1.43
C ALA A 200 13.90 10.97 -1.37
N PHE A 201 13.11 9.89 -1.41
CA PHE A 201 11.66 9.94 -1.44
C PHE A 201 11.10 8.74 -0.68
N LEU A 202 10.17 8.99 0.24
CA LEU A 202 9.36 7.96 0.90
C LEU A 202 7.94 8.48 1.04
N ALA A 203 7.02 7.86 0.31
CA ALA A 203 5.61 8.23 0.32
C ALA A 203 4.81 7.23 1.15
N ARG A 204 4.12 7.78 2.16
CA ARG A 204 2.97 7.14 2.78
C ARG A 204 1.78 7.25 1.85
N ILE A 205 0.98 6.18 1.79
CA ILE A 205 -0.17 6.09 0.89
C ILE A 205 -1.35 5.59 1.69
N ARG A 206 -2.52 6.16 1.41
CA ARG A 206 -3.82 5.72 1.89
C ARG A 206 -4.77 5.67 0.71
N VAL A 207 -5.55 4.59 0.62
CA VAL A 207 -6.55 4.40 -0.42
C VAL A 207 -7.89 4.09 0.24
N ALA A 208 -8.93 4.82 -0.17
CA ALA A 208 -10.29 4.63 0.31
C ALA A 208 -11.29 4.68 -0.86
N PRO A 209 -12.43 3.97 -0.79
CA PRO A 209 -13.53 4.19 -1.71
C PRO A 209 -13.94 5.67 -1.75
N ALA A 210 -14.32 6.16 -2.94
CA ALA A 210 -14.79 7.53 -3.16
C ALA A 210 -16.32 7.61 -3.11
#